data_AF-A0A382Y7K7-F1
#
_entry.id   AF-A0A382Y7K7-F1
#
_cell.length_a   1.000
_cell.length_b   1.000
_cell.length_c   1.000
_cell.angle_alpha   90.00
_cell.angle_beta   90.00
_cell.angle_gamma   90.00
#
_symmetry.space_group_name_H-M   'P 1'
#
loop_
_entity.id
_entity.type
_entity.pdbx_description
1 polymer ?
#
loop_
_entity_poly.entity_id
_entity_poly.type
_entity_poly.pdbx_seq_one_letter_code
_entity_poly.pdbx_strand_id
1 'polypeptide(L)'
;MKISSIIPALGLAGVTAFSAVAQDDPKPKRLQLQIVPRPAGGALLARPIALPRLQLDLTEEQKQKISEIRKEQSQANREINQNRELALQDRRDQISDLRAEYQQKINDVYTPEQKAKLAKYTEERTKRLEQMQKLRIVLSDEQKAKLKKFSAKRQQASKEARELPLDERRAAYQKISEQYQKDYQSILTEE
;
A
#
# COMPACT_ATOMS: atom_id res chain seq x y z
N MET A 1 41.40 -36.61 20.04
CA MET A 1 40.87 -37.88 19.52
C MET A 1 40.21 -37.61 18.17
N LYS A 2 40.71 -38.25 17.12
CA LYS A 2 40.21 -38.16 15.74
C LYS A 2 39.17 -39.26 15.56
N ILE A 3 37.99 -38.95 15.06
CA ILE A 3 37.03 -39.96 14.60
C ILE A 3 36.78 -39.67 13.12
N SER A 4 37.33 -40.58 12.32
CA SER A 4 37.24 -40.65 10.87
C SER A 4 35.92 -41.33 10.46
N SER A 5 35.32 -40.83 9.38
CA SER A 5 34.62 -41.54 8.28
C SER A 5 33.72 -42.74 8.60
N ILE A 6 32.48 -42.73 8.06
CA ILE A 6 32.00 -43.70 7.05
C ILE A 6 30.64 -43.21 6.51
N ILE A 7 30.61 -42.95 5.20
CA ILE A 7 29.42 -42.89 4.35
C ILE A 7 29.21 -44.30 3.77
N PRO A 8 27.96 -44.78 3.65
CA PRO A 8 27.63 -45.54 2.47
C PRO A 8 26.44 -44.92 1.73
N ALA A 9 26.67 -44.67 0.44
CA ALA A 9 25.66 -44.44 -0.56
C ALA A 9 24.86 -45.74 -0.76
N LEU A 10 23.52 -45.62 -0.78
CA LEU A 10 22.65 -46.63 -1.38
C LEU A 10 21.84 -45.93 -2.48
N GLY A 11 22.25 -46.17 -3.72
CA GLY A 11 21.41 -45.94 -4.88
C GLY A 11 20.44 -47.10 -5.04
N LEU A 12 19.20 -46.79 -5.37
CA LEU A 12 18.29 -47.72 -6.03
C LEU A 12 17.39 -46.94 -6.98
N ALA A 13 17.59 -47.28 -8.25
CA ALA A 13 16.80 -46.85 -9.39
C ALA A 13 15.36 -47.35 -9.28
N GLY A 14 14.43 -46.49 -9.68
CA GLY A 14 13.01 -46.82 -9.87
C GLY A 14 12.41 -45.86 -10.88
N VAL A 15 12.76 -46.05 -12.15
CA VAL A 15 12.08 -45.41 -13.28
C VAL A 15 10.75 -46.13 -13.49
N THR A 16 9.65 -45.46 -13.21
CA THR A 16 8.35 -45.79 -13.81
C THR A 16 7.89 -44.58 -14.60
N ALA A 17 8.03 -44.70 -15.92
CA ALA A 17 7.38 -43.85 -16.89
C ALA A 17 5.86 -44.10 -16.82
N PHE A 18 5.09 -43.03 -16.61
CA PHE A 18 3.71 -42.97 -17.09
C PHE A 18 3.62 -41.83 -18.10
N SER A 19 3.09 -42.21 -19.26
CA SER A 19 3.00 -41.44 -20.48
C SER A 19 2.28 -40.11 -20.31
N ALA A 20 2.75 -39.16 -21.11
CA ALA A 20 2.09 -37.91 -21.43
C ALA A 20 0.60 -38.12 -21.78
N VAL A 21 -0.27 -37.46 -21.03
CA VAL A 21 -1.51 -36.92 -21.61
C VAL A 21 -1.24 -35.44 -21.87
N ALA A 22 -1.07 -35.12 -23.15
CA ALA A 22 -1.19 -33.76 -23.64
C ALA A 22 -2.66 -33.36 -23.46
N GLN A 23 -2.96 -32.68 -22.35
CA GLN A 23 -4.19 -31.92 -22.24
C GLN A 23 -3.89 -30.53 -22.78
N ASP A 24 -4.30 -30.32 -24.03
CA ASP A 24 -4.39 -29.03 -24.71
C ASP A 24 -5.37 -28.13 -23.93
N ASP A 25 -4.92 -27.58 -22.81
CA ASP A 25 -5.65 -26.57 -22.06
C ASP A 25 -5.15 -25.18 -22.51
N PRO A 26 -5.95 -24.39 -23.26
CA PRO A 26 -5.60 -23.01 -23.56
C PRO A 26 -5.57 -22.18 -22.26
N LYS A 27 -4.39 -21.66 -21.89
CA LYS A 27 -4.24 -20.63 -20.84
C LYS A 27 -4.41 -19.22 -21.43
N PRO A 28 -4.88 -18.20 -20.69
CA PRO A 28 -5.64 -18.24 -19.43
C PRO A 28 -6.83 -17.25 -19.36
N LYS A 29 -7.78 -17.61 -18.48
CA LYS A 29 -8.54 -16.73 -17.56
C LYS A 29 -9.42 -15.64 -18.19
N ARG A 30 -10.67 -16.05 -18.46
CA ARG A 30 -11.84 -15.19 -18.20
C ARG A 30 -11.69 -14.59 -16.79
N LEU A 31 -11.74 -13.26 -16.67
CA LEU A 31 -11.82 -12.52 -15.41
C LEU A 31 -13.14 -12.86 -14.69
N GLN A 32 -13.25 -14.07 -14.15
CA GLN A 32 -14.29 -14.39 -13.18
C GLN A 32 -13.79 -13.91 -11.82
N LEU A 33 -14.54 -13.01 -11.19
CA LEU A 33 -14.36 -12.62 -9.80
C LEU A 33 -14.37 -13.90 -8.93
N GLN A 34 -13.20 -14.46 -8.64
CA GLN A 34 -13.08 -15.49 -7.61
C GLN A 34 -13.19 -14.81 -6.24
N ILE A 35 -14.35 -14.96 -5.63
CA ILE A 35 -14.58 -14.72 -4.21
C ILE A 35 -13.84 -15.85 -3.48
N VAL A 36 -12.61 -15.60 -3.01
CA VAL A 36 -11.89 -16.55 -2.15
C VAL A 36 -11.93 -16.00 -0.73
N PRO A 37 -12.55 -16.70 0.24
CA PRO A 37 -12.48 -16.30 1.64
C PRO A 37 -11.04 -16.44 2.16
N ARG A 38 -10.51 -15.41 2.83
CA ARG A 38 -9.28 -15.54 3.62
C ARG A 38 -9.63 -16.02 5.05
N PRO A 39 -8.84 -16.91 5.65
CA PRO A 39 -9.01 -17.34 7.03
C PRO A 39 -8.46 -16.28 7.99
N ALA A 40 -9.10 -15.11 8.02
CA ALA A 40 -8.90 -14.06 9.02
C ALA A 40 -9.98 -13.00 8.75
N GLY A 41 -11.11 -13.10 9.46
CA GLY A 41 -12.35 -12.35 9.23
C GLY A 41 -12.18 -10.85 8.98
N GLY A 42 -12.08 -10.49 7.71
CA GLY A 42 -11.99 -9.12 7.24
C GLY A 42 -12.61 -9.03 5.85
N ALA A 43 -13.68 -8.24 5.76
CA ALA A 43 -14.52 -7.87 4.62
C ALA A 43 -14.06 -8.30 3.21
N LEU A 44 -15.04 -8.71 2.39
CA LEU A 44 -14.94 -8.91 0.94
C LEU A 44 -14.30 -7.69 0.24
N LEU A 45 -12.98 -7.67 0.11
CA LEU A 45 -12.32 -6.73 -0.77
C LEU A 45 -12.30 -7.34 -2.17
N ALA A 46 -13.24 -6.90 -3.01
CA ALA A 46 -13.06 -6.98 -4.46
C ALA A 46 -11.65 -6.47 -4.75
N ARG A 47 -10.76 -7.34 -5.26
CA ARG A 47 -9.43 -6.91 -5.70
C ARG A 47 -9.65 -5.76 -6.68
N PRO A 48 -9.10 -4.56 -6.42
CA PRO A 48 -9.31 -3.45 -7.34
C PRO A 48 -8.80 -3.87 -8.72
N ILE A 49 -9.62 -3.61 -9.74
CA ILE A 49 -9.23 -3.69 -11.15
C ILE A 49 -7.84 -3.09 -11.26
N ALA A 50 -6.89 -3.81 -11.88
CA ALA A 50 -5.52 -3.35 -12.03
C ALA A 50 -5.56 -1.96 -12.67
N LEU A 51 -5.27 -0.92 -11.88
CA LEU A 51 -5.33 0.45 -12.36
C LEU A 51 -4.28 0.60 -13.47
N PRO A 52 -4.62 1.24 -14.61
CA PRO A 52 -3.66 1.48 -15.68
C PRO A 52 -2.47 2.21 -15.09
N ARG A 53 -1.26 1.66 -15.22
CA ARG A 53 -0.04 2.29 -14.71
C ARG A 53 0.26 3.49 -15.59
N LEU A 54 0.51 4.65 -14.99
CA LEU A 54 1.00 5.80 -15.74
C LEU A 54 2.37 5.45 -16.33
N GLN A 55 2.45 5.45 -17.66
CA GLN A 55 3.70 5.33 -18.39
C GLN A 55 4.18 6.75 -18.71
N LEU A 56 5.23 7.17 -18.02
CA LEU A 56 5.99 8.35 -18.41
C LEU A 56 7.16 7.84 -19.24
N ASP A 57 7.31 8.39 -20.44
CA ASP A 57 8.50 8.18 -21.26
C ASP A 57 9.66 8.94 -20.61
N LEU A 58 10.35 8.27 -19.68
CA LEU A 58 11.50 8.81 -18.97
C LEU A 58 12.76 8.56 -19.79
N THR A 59 13.62 9.57 -19.91
CA THR A 59 14.96 9.39 -20.51
C THR A 59 15.84 8.53 -19.59
N GLU A 60 16.89 7.91 -20.13
CA GLU A 60 17.81 7.09 -19.32
C GLU A 60 18.47 7.91 -18.20
N GLU A 61 18.82 9.17 -18.47
CA GLU A 61 19.34 10.08 -17.45
C GLU A 61 18.32 10.38 -16.34
N GLN A 62 17.04 10.59 -16.69
CA GLN A 62 15.98 10.78 -15.69
C GLN A 62 15.77 9.51 -14.86
N LYS A 63 15.79 8.33 -15.49
CA LYS A 63 15.68 7.04 -14.80
C LYS A 63 16.83 6.85 -13.81
N GLN A 64 18.06 7.20 -14.20
CA GLN A 64 19.22 7.08 -13.33
C GLN A 64 19.11 8.03 -12.12
N LYS A 65 18.79 9.31 -12.34
CA LYS A 65 18.57 10.29 -11.25
C LYS A 65 17.46 9.83 -10.29
N ILE A 66 16.32 9.39 -10.83
CA ILE A 66 15.21 8.89 -9.99
C ILE A 66 15.62 7.62 -9.22
N SER A 67 16.42 6.75 -9.83
CA SER A 67 16.94 5.53 -9.17
C SER A 67 17.83 5.87 -7.98
N GLU A 68 18.74 6.84 -8.13
CA GLU A 68 19.59 7.34 -7.05
C GLU A 68 18.77 7.94 -5.91
N ILE A 69 17.83 8.83 -6.24
CA ILE A 69 16.90 9.44 -5.28
C ILE A 69 16.10 8.36 -4.51
N ARG A 70 15.66 7.29 -5.20
CA ARG A 70 14.95 6.17 -4.55
C ARG A 70 15.84 5.30 -3.68
N LYS A 71 17.11 5.13 -4.03
CA LYS A 71 18.09 4.40 -3.19
C LYS A 71 18.33 5.15 -1.89
N GLU A 72 18.54 6.47 -1.97
CA GLU A 72 18.67 7.32 -0.78
C GLU A 72 17.40 7.27 0.10
N GLN A 73 16.22 7.43 -0.51
CA GLN A 73 14.95 7.30 0.20
C GLN A 73 14.82 5.93 0.89
N SER A 74 15.24 4.85 0.21
CA SER A 74 15.18 3.50 0.78
C SER A 74 16.12 3.34 1.97
N GLN A 75 17.30 3.96 1.94
CA GLN A 75 18.26 3.94 3.02
C GLN A 75 17.75 4.73 4.23
N ALA A 76 17.27 5.96 4.03
CA ALA A 76 16.69 6.77 5.10
C ALA A 76 15.44 6.10 5.72
N ASN A 77 14.58 5.49 4.91
CA ASN A 77 13.47 4.68 5.42
C ASN A 77 13.94 3.49 6.28
N ARG A 78 15.05 2.84 5.89
CA ARG A 78 15.59 1.71 6.65
C ARG A 78 16.08 2.19 8.02
N GLU A 79 16.78 3.31 8.08
CA GLU A 79 17.27 3.91 9.32
C GLU A 79 16.12 4.28 10.27
N ILE A 80 15.06 4.93 9.76
CA ILE A 80 13.87 5.25 10.55
C ILE A 80 13.20 3.97 11.08
N ASN A 81 13.07 2.93 10.25
CA ASN A 81 12.43 1.69 10.67
C ASN A 81 13.26 0.90 11.71
N GLN A 82 14.59 0.94 11.59
CA GLN A 82 15.52 0.27 12.49
C GLN A 82 15.68 0.99 13.83
N ASN A 83 15.37 2.28 13.89
CA ASN A 83 15.38 3.03 15.14
C ASN A 83 14.33 2.47 16.12
N ARG A 84 14.81 1.89 17.22
CA ARG A 84 13.99 1.26 18.28
C ARG A 84 13.52 2.25 19.34
N GLU A 85 14.13 3.43 19.39
CA GLU A 85 13.77 4.50 20.35
C GLU A 85 12.47 5.20 19.92
N LEU A 86 12.19 5.22 18.62
CA LEU A 86 10.98 5.82 18.07
C LEU A 86 9.74 4.94 18.28
N ALA A 87 8.65 5.59 18.71
CA ALA A 87 7.35 4.94 18.74
C ALA A 87 6.91 4.56 17.31
N LEU A 88 6.00 3.59 17.20
CA LEU A 88 5.48 3.17 15.89
C LEU A 88 4.84 4.32 15.10
N GLN A 89 4.13 5.24 15.78
CA GLN A 89 3.49 6.38 15.12
C GLN A 89 4.51 7.41 14.66
N ASP A 90 5.50 7.74 15.49
CA ASP A 90 6.57 8.68 15.09
C ASP A 90 7.35 8.16 13.88
N ARG A 91 7.64 6.85 13.82
CA ARG A 91 8.24 6.24 12.63
C ARG A 91 7.37 6.41 11.40
N ARG A 92 6.06 6.21 11.51
CA ARG A 92 5.13 6.38 10.39
C ARG A 92 5.06 7.83 9.92
N ASP A 93 5.05 8.77 10.85
CA ASP A 93 5.03 10.21 10.55
C ASP A 93 6.32 10.62 9.85
N GLN A 94 7.48 10.27 10.40
CA GLN A 94 8.78 10.55 9.77
C GLN A 94 8.89 9.93 8.37
N ILE A 95 8.44 8.69 8.18
CA ILE A 95 8.39 8.07 6.85
C ILE A 95 7.44 8.81 5.91
N SER A 96 6.31 9.31 6.40
CA SER A 96 5.36 10.09 5.59
C SER A 96 5.99 11.40 5.12
N ASP A 97 6.68 12.10 6.01
CA ASP A 97 7.30 13.38 5.71
C ASP A 97 8.50 13.18 4.76
N LEU A 98 9.33 12.16 5.00
CA LEU A 98 10.40 11.73 4.10
C LEU A 98 9.84 11.41 2.70
N ARG A 99 8.71 10.71 2.61
CA ARG A 99 8.07 10.43 1.31
C ARG A 99 7.66 11.70 0.58
N ALA A 100 7.14 12.70 1.28
CA ALA A 100 6.73 13.96 0.66
C ALA A 100 7.96 14.73 0.10
N GLU A 101 9.03 14.82 0.88
CA GLU A 101 10.29 15.47 0.46
C GLU A 101 10.88 14.80 -0.79
N TYR A 102 11.05 13.48 -0.76
CA TYR A 102 11.59 12.74 -1.91
C TYR A 102 10.66 12.76 -3.12
N GLN A 103 9.34 12.84 -2.91
CA GLN A 103 8.39 13.03 -4.00
C GLN A 103 8.58 14.38 -4.70
N GLN A 104 8.89 15.45 -3.96
CA GLN A 104 9.23 16.75 -4.55
C GLN A 104 10.51 16.65 -5.37
N LYS A 105 11.58 16.04 -4.83
CA LYS A 105 12.83 15.81 -5.56
C LYS A 105 12.62 15.04 -6.87
N ILE A 106 11.79 13.99 -6.85
CA ILE A 106 11.43 13.25 -8.06
C ILE A 106 10.62 14.11 -9.04
N ASN A 107 9.68 14.91 -8.54
CA ASN A 107 8.89 15.80 -9.38
C ASN A 107 9.76 16.83 -10.11
N ASP A 108 10.85 17.29 -9.51
CA ASP A 108 11.78 18.25 -10.13
C ASP A 108 12.59 17.66 -11.28
N VAL A 109 12.73 16.33 -11.34
CA VAL A 109 13.38 15.63 -12.47
C VAL A 109 12.48 15.60 -13.71
N TYR A 110 11.16 15.72 -13.55
CA TYR A 110 10.22 15.62 -14.66
C TYR A 110 10.13 16.91 -15.49
N THR A 111 9.96 16.74 -16.80
CA THR A 111 9.70 17.84 -17.73
C THR A 111 8.30 18.43 -17.51
N PRO A 112 8.04 19.69 -17.92
CA PRO A 112 6.71 20.28 -17.81
C PRO A 112 5.63 19.45 -18.52
N GLU A 113 5.94 18.83 -19.66
CA GLU A 113 5.02 17.94 -20.38
C GLU A 113 4.70 16.66 -19.58
N GLN A 114 5.71 16.04 -18.96
CA GLN A 114 5.52 14.87 -18.09
C GLN A 114 4.68 15.24 -16.85
N LYS A 115 4.90 16.43 -16.27
CA LYS A 115 4.08 16.97 -15.16
C LYS A 115 2.62 17.17 -15.58
N ALA A 116 2.36 17.67 -16.79
CA ALA A 116 1.01 17.81 -17.31
C ALA A 116 0.32 16.44 -17.53
N LYS A 117 1.04 15.44 -18.04
CA LYS A 117 0.54 14.05 -18.16
C LYS A 117 0.21 13.46 -16.78
N LEU A 118 1.06 13.69 -15.78
CA LEU A 118 0.83 13.30 -14.38
C LEU A 118 -0.46 13.92 -13.82
N ALA A 119 -0.63 15.24 -13.98
CA ALA A 119 -1.81 15.95 -13.49
C ALA A 119 -3.10 15.39 -14.09
N LYS A 120 -3.16 15.24 -15.43
CA LYS A 120 -4.31 14.62 -16.12
C LYS A 120 -4.59 13.21 -15.63
N TYR A 121 -3.56 12.38 -15.48
CA TYR A 121 -3.71 11.04 -14.95
C TYR A 121 -4.24 11.03 -13.52
N THR A 122 -3.79 11.96 -12.66
CA THR A 122 -4.31 12.08 -11.29
C THR A 122 -5.78 12.48 -11.27
N GLU A 123 -6.21 13.41 -12.13
CA GLU A 123 -7.62 13.79 -12.26
C GLU A 123 -8.50 12.65 -12.79
N GLU A 124 -8.04 11.89 -13.77
CA GLU A 124 -8.76 10.71 -14.23
C GLU A 124 -8.87 9.65 -13.13
N ARG A 125 -7.78 9.45 -12.39
CA ARG A 125 -7.76 8.51 -11.27
C ARG A 125 -8.74 8.94 -10.18
N THR A 126 -8.81 10.23 -9.83
CA THR A 126 -9.78 10.72 -8.83
C THR A 126 -11.21 10.52 -9.33
N LYS A 127 -11.51 10.90 -10.58
CA LYS A 127 -12.84 10.66 -11.19
C LYS A 127 -13.23 9.19 -11.19
N ARG A 128 -12.31 8.28 -11.56
CA ARG A 128 -12.54 6.82 -11.52
C ARG A 128 -12.78 6.34 -10.09
N LEU A 129 -12.00 6.82 -9.12
CA LEU A 129 -12.21 6.48 -7.71
C LEU A 129 -13.57 6.96 -7.21
N GLU A 130 -14.00 8.17 -7.60
CA GLU A 130 -15.33 8.70 -7.28
C GLU A 130 -16.44 7.87 -7.94
N GLN A 131 -16.30 7.49 -9.20
CA GLN A 131 -17.24 6.61 -9.90
C GLN A 131 -17.30 5.23 -9.21
N MET A 132 -16.16 4.64 -8.88
CA MET A 132 -16.12 3.37 -8.14
C MET A 132 -16.72 3.50 -6.74
N GLN A 133 -16.53 4.63 -6.05
CA GLN A 133 -17.20 4.91 -4.78
C GLN A 133 -18.72 5.02 -4.96
N LYS A 134 -19.20 5.62 -6.05
CA LYS A 134 -20.63 5.67 -6.42
C LYS A 134 -21.20 4.31 -6.83
N LEU A 135 -20.38 3.39 -7.35
CA LEU A 135 -20.83 2.03 -7.66
C LEU A 135 -20.76 1.09 -6.44
N ARG A 136 -19.84 1.37 -5.48
CA ARG A 136 -19.67 0.62 -4.22
C ARG A 136 -20.66 1.06 -3.12
N ILE A 137 -21.80 1.66 -3.48
CA ILE A 137 -22.74 2.25 -2.50
C ILE A 137 -23.34 1.13 -1.64
N VAL A 138 -22.76 1.00 -0.44
CA VAL A 138 -23.36 0.40 0.76
C VAL A 138 -23.69 1.53 1.78
N LEU A 139 -23.30 2.79 1.49
CA LEU A 139 -23.48 3.95 2.39
C LEU A 139 -24.29 5.07 1.71
N SER A 140 -25.25 5.66 2.42
CA SER A 140 -26.07 6.79 1.96
C SER A 140 -25.24 8.07 1.73
N ASP A 141 -25.80 9.06 1.01
CA ASP A 141 -25.09 10.33 0.76
C ASP A 141 -24.83 11.12 2.06
N GLU A 142 -25.72 10.98 3.04
CA GLU A 142 -25.54 11.54 4.38
C GLU A 142 -24.39 10.86 5.14
N GLN A 143 -24.33 9.53 5.10
CA GLN A 143 -23.25 8.75 5.70
C GLN A 143 -21.89 9.08 5.06
N LYS A 144 -21.83 9.32 3.74
CA LYS A 144 -20.61 9.81 3.05
C LYS A 144 -20.20 11.21 3.51
N ALA A 145 -21.16 12.12 3.66
CA ALA A 145 -20.88 13.47 4.14
C ALA A 145 -20.31 13.45 5.57
N LYS A 146 -20.89 12.63 6.46
CA LYS A 146 -20.37 12.38 7.81
C LYS A 146 -18.96 11.79 7.77
N LEU A 147 -18.73 10.77 6.94
CA LEU A 147 -17.40 10.16 6.76
C LEU A 147 -16.35 11.18 6.31
N LYS A 148 -16.68 12.05 5.35
CA LYS A 148 -15.78 13.12 4.87
C LYS A 148 -15.45 14.09 6.00
N LYS A 149 -16.44 14.54 6.78
CA LYS A 149 -16.24 15.41 7.95
C LYS A 149 -15.34 14.76 8.99
N PHE A 150 -15.60 13.51 9.37
CA PHE A 150 -14.76 12.79 10.33
C PHE A 150 -13.34 12.56 9.81
N SER A 151 -13.17 12.27 8.51
CA SER A 151 -11.85 12.13 7.92
C SER A 151 -11.03 13.43 7.99
N ALA A 152 -11.68 14.58 7.76
CA ALA A 152 -11.06 15.90 7.84
C ALA A 152 -10.71 16.27 9.28
N LYS A 153 -11.62 16.04 10.23
CA LYS A 153 -11.39 16.22 11.67
C LYS A 153 -10.21 15.38 12.16
N ARG A 154 -10.16 14.10 11.76
CA ARG A 154 -9.03 13.21 12.06
C ARG A 154 -7.73 13.75 11.48
N GLN A 155 -7.74 14.24 10.25
CA GLN A 155 -6.54 14.80 9.62
C GLN A 155 -6.02 16.02 10.36
N GLN A 156 -6.91 16.92 10.81
CA GLN A 156 -6.54 18.07 11.63
C GLN A 156 -5.99 17.63 12.99
N ALA A 157 -6.70 16.75 13.71
CA ALA A 157 -6.25 16.25 15.00
C ALA A 157 -4.90 15.51 14.91
N SER A 158 -4.65 14.77 13.83
CA SER A 158 -3.33 14.14 13.60
C SER A 158 -2.24 15.18 13.37
N LYS A 159 -2.52 16.29 12.67
CA LYS A 159 -1.56 17.39 12.52
C LYS A 159 -1.25 18.03 13.86
N GLU A 160 -2.27 18.33 14.65
CA GLU A 160 -2.11 18.90 16.00
C GLU A 160 -1.33 17.96 16.92
N ALA A 161 -1.60 16.65 16.86
CA ALA A 161 -0.87 15.66 17.65
C ALA A 161 0.63 15.60 17.31
N ARG A 162 1.00 15.86 16.05
CA ARG A 162 2.42 15.89 15.63
C ARG A 162 3.20 17.03 16.30
N GLU A 163 2.55 18.15 16.59
CA GLU A 163 3.19 19.30 17.26
C GLU A 163 3.43 19.07 18.76
N LEU A 164 2.74 18.09 19.36
CA LEU A 164 2.87 17.79 20.80
C LEU A 164 4.18 17.06 21.14
N PRO A 165 4.69 17.20 22.39
CA PRO A 165 5.82 16.42 22.88
C PRO A 165 5.51 14.91 22.89
N LEU A 166 6.55 14.07 22.86
CA LEU A 166 6.47 12.62 22.58
C LEU A 166 5.44 11.87 23.45
N ASP A 167 5.43 12.16 24.75
CA ASP A 167 4.57 11.46 25.71
C ASP A 167 3.08 11.83 25.51
N GLU A 168 2.80 13.11 25.28
CA GLU A 168 1.44 13.60 25.02
C GLU A 168 0.94 13.21 23.62
N ARG A 169 1.83 13.20 22.63
CA ARG A 169 1.54 12.79 21.25
C ARG A 169 1.01 11.37 21.17
N ARG A 170 1.58 10.43 21.93
CA ARG A 170 1.10 9.03 21.97
C ARG A 170 -0.33 8.95 22.49
N ALA A 171 -0.63 9.65 23.58
CA ALA A 171 -1.97 9.72 24.14
C ALA A 171 -2.95 10.42 23.18
N ALA A 172 -2.53 11.48 22.49
CA ALA A 172 -3.33 12.16 21.48
C ALA A 172 -3.70 11.22 20.32
N TYR A 173 -2.73 10.46 19.79
CA TYR A 173 -3.00 9.48 18.74
C TYR A 173 -3.92 8.34 19.19
N GLN A 174 -3.79 7.87 20.43
CA GLN A 174 -4.72 6.88 20.99
C GLN A 174 -6.15 7.43 21.02
N LYS A 175 -6.34 8.65 21.55
CA LYS A 175 -7.64 9.33 21.57
C LYS A 175 -8.21 9.55 20.17
N ILE A 176 -7.38 9.95 19.21
CA ILE A 176 -7.78 10.11 17.81
C ILE A 176 -8.26 8.78 17.21
N SER A 177 -7.56 7.68 17.52
CA SER A 177 -7.94 6.34 17.06
C SER A 177 -9.25 5.87 17.67
N GLU A 178 -9.45 6.07 18.97
CA GLU A 178 -10.70 5.73 19.65
C GLU A 178 -11.88 6.55 19.13
N GLN A 179 -11.67 7.86 18.95
CA GLN A 179 -12.69 8.73 18.38
C GLN A 179 -13.03 8.30 16.96
N TYR A 180 -12.03 7.93 16.15
CA TYR A 180 -12.25 7.43 14.81
C TYR A 180 -13.09 6.14 14.78
N GLN A 181 -12.85 5.22 15.72
CA GLN A 181 -13.66 4.01 15.84
C GLN A 181 -15.11 4.34 16.20
N LYS A 182 -15.34 5.25 17.15
CA LYS A 182 -16.69 5.70 17.55
C LYS A 182 -17.41 6.39 16.39
N ASP A 183 -16.74 7.34 15.73
CA ASP A 183 -17.24 8.09 14.57
C ASP A 183 -17.61 7.15 13.40
N TYR A 184 -16.83 6.08 13.19
CA TYR A 184 -17.13 5.10 12.14
C TYR A 184 -18.31 4.20 12.51
N GLN A 185 -18.39 3.76 13.77
CA GLN A 185 -19.53 2.97 14.26
C GLN A 185 -20.84 3.77 14.18
N SER A 186 -20.83 5.06 14.52
CA SER A 186 -22.04 5.88 14.43
C SER A 186 -22.58 6.02 13.00
N ILE A 187 -21.73 5.92 11.98
CA ILE A 187 -22.17 5.93 10.57
C ILE A 187 -22.88 4.61 10.21
N LEU A 188 -22.46 3.49 10.80
CA LEU A 188 -23.00 2.16 10.51
C LEU A 188 -24.28 1.84 11.28
N THR A 189 -24.54 2.52 12.39
CA THR A 189 -25.70 2.24 13.27
C THR A 189 -26.88 3.19 13.06
N GLU A 190 -26.73 4.25 12.26
CA GLU A 190 -27.85 5.10 11.83
C GLU A 190 -28.55 4.42 10.64
N GLU A 191 -29.54 3.57 10.93
CA GLU A 191 -30.56 3.07 9.99
C GLU A 191 -31.89 3.81 10.17
#